data_AF-A0A9D4T5A9-F1
#
_entry.id   AF-A0A9D4T5A9-F1
#
_cell.length_a   1.000
_cell.length_b   1.000
_cell.length_c   1.000
_cell.angle_alpha   90.00
_cell.angle_beta   90.00
_cell.angle_gamma   90.00
#
_symmetry.space_group_name_H-M   'P 1'
#
loop_
_entity.id
_entity.type
_entity.pdbx_description
1 polymer ?
#
loop_
_entity_poly.entity_id
_entity_poly.type
_entity_poly.pdbx_seq_one_letter_code
_entity_poly.pdbx_strand_id
1 'polypeptide(L)'
;MSPQDLMRKAIEELGDPDELANNEDLIILKLEPAFTNKWTLPDDIKLSDDARRLSMGQRAFITHRALLGNLRYSGALFAGCRAFSSLRPLLETAKYVLKNVRSLVLVHNRNQIIDLITWFPTVNTVILYHNLRWNFDNDLMINEGSTKSCRMEQLLGNTPAMGSENLNLRSDTLVNLLKRCPRLAVVMSTNMEAALSSDAVVKAASKRLPVPFRRKELFLGSTFTHHTGILLVISTTSAEELEEAHRHFGEVEHLDLTAESESAIGKVASYTKVTHLSLVASLPKDKCSFEPHVTEVLSALRLVHLSLKRFCGVKLSVIANLCPHLKFLGISMCDVDGEEDVAADFPNLEHLRLGCAMKDESFFKLLRSCPGLRELDLEWDELTTAFVVGPPESYGERPRLEHVERLTLRTNCDVESGLDTRRDLPSDLDLTLACVPSLQRVRSDSYEIRTEEKVESEREAGPTTAIIGFESWKGEKPVSAEKPENRQQLHEAGEPHQRSV
;
A
#
# COMPACT_ATOMS: atom_id res chain seq x y z
N MET A 1 4.70 -5.01 -16.33
CA MET A 1 5.33 -4.52 -15.09
C MET A 1 5.02 -3.05 -14.96
N SER A 2 4.24 -2.68 -13.96
CA SER A 2 4.05 -1.31 -13.50
C SER A 2 5.32 -0.77 -12.81
N PRO A 3 5.43 0.53 -12.53
CA PRO A 3 6.45 1.08 -11.64
C PRO A 3 6.42 0.44 -10.24
N GLN A 4 5.24 0.06 -9.73
CA GLN A 4 5.06 -0.68 -8.48
C GLN A 4 5.72 -2.06 -8.55
N ASP A 5 5.51 -2.82 -9.64
CA ASP A 5 6.16 -4.13 -9.85
C ASP A 5 7.69 -4.00 -9.91
N LEU A 6 8.18 -2.95 -10.59
CA LEU A 6 9.61 -2.66 -10.71
C LEU A 6 10.21 -2.28 -9.35
N MET A 7 9.50 -1.47 -8.56
CA MET A 7 9.88 -1.09 -7.19
C MET A 7 9.95 -2.34 -6.30
N ARG A 8 8.86 -3.12 -6.26
CA ARG A 8 8.73 -4.29 -5.41
C ARG A 8 9.84 -5.31 -5.68
N LYS A 9 10.01 -5.69 -6.96
CA LYS A 9 11.05 -6.63 -7.39
C LYS A 9 12.46 -6.16 -7.01
N ALA A 10 12.74 -4.86 -7.14
CA ALA A 10 14.06 -4.31 -6.82
C ALA A 10 14.35 -4.24 -5.31
N ILE A 11 13.31 -4.28 -4.46
CA ILE A 11 13.43 -4.44 -3.00
C ILE A 11 13.59 -5.93 -2.65
N GLU A 12 12.75 -6.80 -3.21
CA GLU A 12 12.82 -8.27 -3.09
C GLU A 12 14.20 -8.83 -3.51
N GLU A 13 14.84 -8.18 -4.48
CA GLU A 13 16.21 -8.45 -4.92
C GLU A 13 17.32 -8.16 -3.86
N LEU A 14 16.95 -7.60 -2.69
CA LEU A 14 17.81 -7.22 -1.58
C LEU A 14 17.37 -7.86 -0.25
N GLY A 15 16.07 -7.96 0.01
CA GLY A 15 15.45 -8.63 1.18
C GLY A 15 13.93 -8.59 1.10
N ASP A 16 13.21 -9.17 2.07
CA ASP A 16 11.75 -9.11 2.05
C ASP A 16 11.24 -7.65 2.29
N PRO A 17 10.33 -7.10 1.48
CA PRO A 17 9.87 -5.72 1.63
C PRO A 17 9.14 -5.41 2.94
N ASP A 18 8.45 -6.39 3.53
CA ASP A 18 7.73 -6.24 4.80
C ASP A 18 8.70 -6.34 5.99
N GLU A 19 9.73 -7.21 5.93
CA GLU A 19 10.84 -7.21 6.90
C GLU A 19 11.64 -5.90 6.85
N LEU A 20 12.04 -5.47 5.64
CA LEU A 20 12.88 -4.29 5.43
C LEU A 20 12.19 -2.99 5.87
N ALA A 21 10.85 -2.95 5.83
CA ALA A 21 10.05 -1.86 6.38
C ALA A 21 10.18 -1.74 7.91
N ASN A 22 10.50 -2.82 8.62
CA ASN A 22 10.60 -2.84 10.09
C ASN A 22 12.04 -2.74 10.62
N ASN A 23 13.04 -2.59 9.74
CA ASN A 23 14.46 -2.53 10.13
C ASN A 23 14.97 -1.10 10.41
N GLU A 24 15.64 -0.93 11.55
CA GLU A 24 16.47 0.24 11.85
C GLU A 24 17.97 -0.06 11.73
N ASP A 25 18.77 0.96 11.39
CA ASP A 25 20.23 0.88 11.20
C ASP A 25 20.71 -0.30 10.33
N LEU A 26 20.00 -0.63 9.24
CA LEU A 26 20.36 -1.72 8.33
C LEU A 26 20.87 -1.18 6.98
N ILE A 27 22.04 -1.66 6.55
CA ILE A 27 22.60 -1.43 5.22
C ILE A 27 22.83 -2.78 4.54
N ILE A 28 22.30 -2.96 3.33
CA ILE A 28 22.54 -4.14 2.48
C ILE A 28 23.26 -3.73 1.21
N LEU A 29 24.34 -4.42 0.85
CA LEU A 29 25.09 -4.20 -0.38
C LEU A 29 25.07 -5.45 -1.27
N LYS A 30 24.54 -5.34 -2.49
CA LYS A 30 24.42 -6.45 -3.45
C LYS A 30 25.64 -6.52 -4.36
N LEU A 31 26.46 -7.53 -4.16
CA LEU A 31 27.73 -7.77 -4.83
C LEU A 31 27.56 -8.21 -6.30
N GLU A 32 28.45 -7.73 -7.17
CA GLU A 32 28.55 -8.17 -8.57
C GLU A 32 30.04 -8.24 -9.00
N PRO A 33 30.66 -9.43 -9.10
CA PRO A 33 30.13 -10.77 -8.84
C PRO A 33 29.97 -11.10 -7.34
N ALA A 34 29.46 -12.31 -7.03
CA ALA A 34 29.38 -12.85 -5.66
C ALA A 34 30.75 -12.93 -4.95
N PHE A 35 30.75 -13.01 -3.63
CA PHE A 35 31.95 -13.02 -2.80
C PHE A 35 32.72 -14.35 -2.92
N THR A 36 33.91 -14.31 -3.50
CA THR A 36 34.81 -15.48 -3.64
C THR A 36 36.17 -15.30 -2.97
N ASN A 37 36.35 -14.26 -2.14
CA ASN A 37 37.63 -13.93 -1.55
C ASN A 37 37.95 -14.80 -0.33
N LYS A 38 39.21 -15.22 -0.20
CA LYS A 38 39.73 -16.00 0.95
C LYS A 38 39.99 -15.16 2.21
N TRP A 39 39.37 -13.98 2.32
CA TRP A 39 39.56 -13.07 3.44
C TRP A 39 38.36 -13.16 4.38
N THR A 40 38.62 -13.25 5.68
CA THR A 40 37.58 -13.17 6.71
C THR A 40 36.93 -11.79 6.67
N LEU A 41 35.59 -11.75 6.61
CA LEU A 41 34.83 -10.53 6.85
C LEU A 41 34.90 -10.18 8.36
N PRO A 42 34.82 -8.89 8.73
CA PRO A 42 34.62 -8.48 10.12
C PRO A 42 33.30 -9.02 10.69
N ASP A 43 33.27 -9.31 11.99
CA ASP A 43 32.10 -9.93 12.66
C ASP A 43 30.82 -9.06 12.60
N ASP A 44 30.96 -7.74 12.40
CA ASP A 44 29.86 -6.79 12.21
C ASP A 44 29.44 -6.60 10.73
N ILE A 45 29.93 -7.46 9.82
CA ILE A 45 29.48 -7.61 8.43
C ILE A 45 29.06 -9.06 8.19
N LYS A 46 27.75 -9.29 8.07
CA LYS A 46 27.17 -10.60 7.71
C LYS A 46 27.19 -10.77 6.20
N LEU A 47 27.43 -12.00 5.74
CA LEU A 47 27.31 -12.44 4.34
C LEU A 47 26.08 -13.36 4.24
N SER A 48 25.24 -13.17 3.23
CA SER A 48 24.11 -14.08 2.93
C SER A 48 24.58 -15.41 2.35
N ASP A 49 23.75 -16.45 2.46
CA ASP A 49 24.10 -17.83 2.05
C ASP A 49 24.39 -17.97 0.55
N ASP A 50 23.82 -17.10 -0.29
CA ASP A 50 24.08 -17.01 -1.73
C ASP A 50 25.40 -16.28 -2.07
N ALA A 51 26.14 -15.82 -1.05
CA ALA A 51 27.34 -15.00 -1.11
C ALA A 51 27.20 -13.68 -1.93
N ARG A 52 25.98 -13.17 -2.13
CA ARG A 52 25.72 -11.98 -2.97
C ARG A 52 25.31 -10.73 -2.19
N ARG A 53 24.93 -10.84 -0.92
CA ARG A 53 24.54 -9.68 -0.09
C ARG A 53 25.42 -9.60 1.15
N LEU A 54 25.98 -8.42 1.40
CA LEU A 54 26.57 -8.05 2.69
C LEU A 54 25.54 -7.25 3.47
N SER A 55 25.27 -7.59 4.73
CA SER A 55 24.41 -6.82 5.63
C SER A 55 25.15 -6.37 6.90
N MET A 56 24.97 -5.10 7.27
CA MET A 56 25.73 -4.42 8.32
C MET A 56 25.04 -3.15 8.80
N GLY A 57 25.41 -2.59 9.95
CA GLY A 57 24.92 -1.28 10.41
C GLY A 57 25.75 -0.08 9.93
N GLN A 58 25.24 1.15 10.10
CA GLN A 58 25.93 2.39 9.73
C GLN A 58 27.34 2.47 10.34
N ARG A 59 27.51 2.04 11.60
CA ARG A 59 28.82 2.03 12.27
C ARG A 59 29.82 1.10 11.55
N ALA A 60 29.40 -0.11 11.21
CA ALA A 60 30.24 -1.09 10.51
C ALA A 60 30.58 -0.60 9.10
N PHE A 61 29.60 -0.09 8.35
CA PHE A 61 29.78 0.47 7.01
C PHE A 61 30.81 1.62 6.99
N ILE A 62 30.75 2.54 7.95
CA ILE A 62 31.70 3.65 8.09
C ILE A 62 33.10 3.14 8.47
N THR A 63 33.20 2.25 9.47
CA THR A 63 34.49 1.67 9.92
C THR A 63 35.20 0.94 8.78
N HIS A 64 34.48 0.10 8.05
CA HIS A 64 35.03 -0.79 7.03
C HIS A 64 35.06 -0.18 5.63
N ARG A 65 34.90 1.15 5.50
CA ARG A 65 34.91 1.91 4.24
C ARG A 65 35.99 1.46 3.25
N ALA A 66 37.21 1.21 3.74
CA ALA A 66 38.36 0.82 2.91
C ALA A 66 38.20 -0.58 2.30
N LEU A 67 37.75 -1.56 3.09
CA LEU A 67 37.41 -2.92 2.64
C LEU A 67 36.27 -2.87 1.62
N LEU A 68 35.17 -2.21 1.98
CA LEU A 68 33.94 -2.15 1.19
C LEU A 68 34.16 -1.44 -0.15
N GLY A 69 34.95 -0.37 -0.20
CA GLY A 69 35.20 0.38 -1.44
C GLY A 69 36.12 -0.31 -2.46
N ASN A 70 36.69 -1.47 -2.13
CA ASN A 70 37.44 -2.31 -3.07
C ASN A 70 36.56 -3.35 -3.79
N LEU A 71 35.36 -3.62 -3.27
CA LEU A 71 34.39 -4.52 -3.89
C LEU A 71 33.56 -3.81 -4.96
N ARG A 72 32.75 -4.58 -5.69
CA ARG A 72 31.80 -4.09 -6.70
C ARG A 72 30.38 -4.50 -6.34
N TYR A 73 29.44 -3.60 -6.58
CA TYR A 73 28.04 -3.75 -6.20
C TYR A 73 27.13 -3.30 -7.34
N SER A 74 26.06 -4.06 -7.60
CA SER A 74 25.01 -3.66 -8.54
C SER A 74 23.98 -2.75 -7.87
N GLY A 75 23.66 -3.03 -6.60
CA GLY A 75 22.66 -2.32 -5.81
C GLY A 75 23.05 -2.14 -4.34
N ALA A 76 22.44 -1.17 -3.68
CA ALA A 76 22.57 -0.95 -2.24
C ALA A 76 21.22 -0.51 -1.64
N LEU A 77 20.97 -0.92 -0.39
CA LEU A 77 19.82 -0.53 0.41
C LEU A 77 20.27 0.06 1.76
N PHE A 78 19.57 1.08 2.22
CA PHE A 78 19.68 1.65 3.56
C PHE A 78 18.27 1.71 4.18
N ALA A 79 18.02 1.00 5.27
CA ALA A 79 16.75 1.02 6.02
C ALA A 79 16.93 1.62 7.41
N GLY A 80 16.00 2.51 7.79
CA GLY A 80 16.01 3.25 9.07
C GLY A 80 17.26 4.08 9.36
N CYS A 81 18.14 4.25 8.37
CA CYS A 81 19.42 4.95 8.53
C CYS A 81 19.23 6.46 8.77
N ARG A 82 20.26 7.11 9.30
CA ARG A 82 20.29 8.58 9.40
C ARG A 82 20.41 9.19 8.01
N ALA A 83 19.86 10.40 7.84
CA ALA A 83 20.06 11.17 6.61
C ALA A 83 21.55 11.40 6.38
N PHE A 84 22.01 11.27 5.14
CA PHE A 84 23.40 11.49 4.78
C PHE A 84 23.86 12.92 5.10
N SER A 85 22.95 13.90 5.01
CA SER A 85 23.20 15.30 5.40
C SER A 85 23.36 15.49 6.91
N SER A 86 22.80 14.63 7.77
CA SER A 86 22.96 14.71 9.24
C SER A 86 24.11 13.85 9.78
N LEU A 87 24.70 12.97 8.96
CA LEU A 87 25.89 12.18 9.33
C LEU A 87 26.95 12.19 8.21
N ARG A 88 27.78 13.24 8.16
CA ARG A 88 28.83 13.41 7.14
C ARG A 88 29.76 12.18 6.94
N PRO A 89 30.19 11.42 7.96
CA PRO A 89 30.97 10.20 7.75
C PRO A 89 30.21 9.12 6.96
N LEU A 90 28.89 9.01 7.12
CA LEU A 90 28.05 8.10 6.34
C LEU A 90 28.00 8.54 4.88
N LEU A 91 27.79 9.83 4.60
CA LEU A 91 27.78 10.37 3.23
C LEU A 91 29.11 10.15 2.50
N GLU A 92 30.25 10.46 3.14
CA GLU A 92 31.56 10.30 2.51
C GLU A 92 31.96 8.82 2.33
N THR A 93 31.42 7.93 3.18
CA THR A 93 31.52 6.47 2.98
C THR A 93 30.65 6.02 1.81
N ALA A 94 29.39 6.45 1.77
CA ALA A 94 28.45 6.12 0.70
C ALA A 94 28.98 6.58 -0.67
N LYS A 95 29.46 7.83 -0.81
CA LYS A 95 30.10 8.32 -2.05
C LYS A 95 31.28 7.44 -2.52
N TYR A 96 32.02 6.85 -1.58
CA TYR A 96 33.22 6.06 -1.88
C TYR A 96 32.93 4.60 -2.24
N VAL A 97 31.94 4.00 -1.56
CA VAL A 97 31.52 2.60 -1.76
C VAL A 97 30.57 2.51 -2.96
N LEU A 98 29.58 3.41 -3.05
CA LEU A 98 28.50 3.39 -4.05
C LEU A 98 28.90 4.02 -5.40
N LYS A 99 30.17 4.42 -5.59
CA LYS A 99 30.67 5.11 -6.79
C LYS A 99 30.29 4.49 -8.14
N ASN A 100 30.06 3.17 -8.17
CA ASN A 100 29.69 2.39 -9.37
C ASN A 100 28.30 1.71 -9.28
N VAL A 101 27.55 1.96 -8.20
CA VAL A 101 26.23 1.33 -7.96
C VAL A 101 25.20 1.84 -8.95
N ARG A 102 24.32 0.94 -9.40
CA ARG A 102 23.23 1.24 -10.34
C ARG A 102 21.90 1.50 -9.63
N SER A 103 21.53 0.64 -8.67
CA SER A 103 20.29 0.79 -7.89
C SER A 103 20.57 1.25 -6.44
N LEU A 104 19.89 2.29 -5.98
CA LEU A 104 19.94 2.77 -4.61
C LEU A 104 18.53 2.77 -4.00
N VAL A 105 18.31 1.91 -3.01
CA VAL A 105 17.08 1.83 -2.23
C VAL A 105 17.27 2.51 -0.87
N LEU A 106 16.35 3.38 -0.49
CA LEU A 106 16.32 4.03 0.81
C LEU A 106 14.94 3.77 1.45
N VAL A 107 14.91 2.90 2.46
CA VAL A 107 13.70 2.65 3.28
C VAL A 107 13.69 3.64 4.44
N HIS A 108 12.54 4.26 4.71
CA HIS A 108 12.41 5.37 5.66
C HIS A 108 13.28 6.59 5.29
N ASN A 109 13.33 6.93 3.98
CA ASN A 109 14.17 8.01 3.48
C ASN A 109 13.87 9.37 4.15
N ARG A 110 14.95 10.06 4.56
CA ARG A 110 14.95 11.40 5.16
C ARG A 110 15.79 12.43 4.37
N ASN A 111 16.31 12.07 3.19
CA ASN A 111 17.14 12.90 2.30
C ASN A 111 16.30 13.60 1.20
N GLN A 112 16.70 14.78 0.71
CA GLN A 112 16.10 15.36 -0.50
C GLN A 112 16.52 14.55 -1.73
N ILE A 113 15.63 14.41 -2.72
CA ILE A 113 15.96 13.71 -3.98
C ILE A 113 17.05 14.46 -4.76
N ILE A 114 17.02 15.79 -4.76
CA ILE A 114 18.01 16.66 -5.43
C ILE A 114 19.43 16.44 -4.86
N ASP A 115 19.54 16.21 -3.55
CA ASP A 115 20.81 15.86 -2.90
C ASP A 115 21.33 14.50 -3.37
N LEU A 116 20.47 13.46 -3.34
CA LEU A 116 20.83 12.09 -3.75
C LEU A 116 21.36 12.05 -5.19
N ILE A 117 20.69 12.75 -6.10
CA ILE A 117 21.09 12.93 -7.51
C ILE A 117 22.45 13.61 -7.65
N THR A 118 22.74 14.57 -6.77
CA THR A 118 23.99 15.34 -6.78
C THR A 118 25.14 14.54 -6.16
N TRP A 119 24.87 13.70 -5.16
CA TRP A 119 25.88 12.86 -4.49
C TRP A 119 26.18 11.55 -5.22
N PHE A 120 25.20 10.97 -5.93
CA PHE A 120 25.27 9.65 -6.57
C PHE A 120 24.96 9.69 -8.08
N PRO A 121 25.66 10.52 -8.90
CA PRO A 121 25.30 10.76 -10.31
C PRO A 121 25.47 9.53 -11.24
N THR A 122 26.03 8.43 -10.73
CA THR A 122 26.19 7.14 -11.44
C THR A 122 25.02 6.18 -11.28
N VAL A 123 24.18 6.38 -10.25
CA VAL A 123 22.96 5.61 -10.00
C VAL A 123 21.96 5.85 -11.13
N ASN A 124 21.38 4.77 -11.67
CA ASN A 124 20.32 4.85 -12.67
C ASN A 124 18.93 4.60 -12.07
N THR A 125 18.82 3.87 -10.96
CA THR A 125 17.54 3.61 -10.27
C THR A 125 17.62 4.07 -8.83
N VAL A 126 16.79 5.05 -8.45
CA VAL A 126 16.58 5.47 -7.05
C VAL A 126 15.21 4.97 -6.62
N ILE A 127 15.14 4.31 -5.46
CA ILE A 127 13.90 3.82 -4.87
C ILE A 127 13.78 4.38 -3.46
N LEU A 128 12.74 5.18 -3.21
CA LEU A 128 12.46 5.75 -1.90
C LEU A 128 11.23 5.05 -1.30
N TYR A 129 11.47 3.87 -0.73
CA TYR A 129 10.43 3.08 -0.08
C TYR A 129 10.13 3.66 1.31
N HIS A 130 8.86 3.74 1.66
CA HIS A 130 8.40 4.39 2.90
C HIS A 130 9.01 5.79 3.09
N ASN A 131 9.02 6.61 2.03
CA ASN A 131 9.67 7.91 2.05
C ASN A 131 9.00 8.85 3.07
N LEU A 132 9.76 9.29 4.07
CA LEU A 132 9.27 10.11 5.19
C LEU A 132 9.40 11.62 4.93
N ARG A 133 9.83 12.01 3.73
CA ARG A 133 10.15 13.41 3.39
C ARG A 133 9.35 13.91 2.20
N TRP A 134 8.51 14.91 2.45
CA TRP A 134 7.89 15.70 1.39
C TRP A 134 8.99 16.54 0.72
N ASN A 135 9.16 16.39 -0.59
CA ASN A 135 10.25 17.05 -1.33
C ASN A 135 9.83 18.47 -1.74
N PHE A 136 9.80 19.37 -0.74
CA PHE A 136 9.79 20.82 -0.96
C PHE A 136 11.21 21.29 -1.29
N ASP A 137 11.35 22.12 -2.33
CA ASP A 137 12.54 22.94 -2.55
C ASP A 137 12.30 24.33 -1.95
N ASN A 138 13.11 24.71 -0.96
CA ASN A 138 13.08 26.05 -0.34
C ASN A 138 14.26 26.92 -0.82
N ASP A 139 15.31 26.30 -1.37
CA ASP A 139 16.60 26.93 -1.69
C ASP A 139 16.87 26.82 -3.20
N LEU A 140 15.96 27.40 -4.00
CA LEU A 140 16.03 27.46 -5.47
C LEU A 140 17.27 28.19 -6.05
N MET A 141 18.23 28.57 -5.21
CA MET A 141 19.59 29.00 -5.58
C MET A 141 20.44 27.82 -6.10
N ILE A 142 19.95 27.20 -7.17
CA ILE A 142 20.63 26.10 -7.87
C ILE A 142 21.90 26.66 -8.51
N ASN A 143 23.06 26.25 -7.98
CA ASN A 143 24.36 26.49 -8.60
C ASN A 143 24.45 25.77 -9.97
N GLU A 144 24.18 26.50 -11.05
CA GLU A 144 24.16 25.99 -12.43
C GLU A 144 25.50 25.38 -12.90
N GLY A 145 26.61 25.69 -12.23
CA GLY A 145 27.95 25.16 -12.54
C GLY A 145 28.14 23.65 -12.36
N SER A 146 27.15 22.90 -11.87
CA SER A 146 27.23 21.44 -11.72
C SER A 146 26.98 20.71 -13.05
N THR A 147 27.97 20.72 -13.95
CA THR A 147 27.89 20.15 -15.31
C THR A 147 27.83 18.62 -15.39
N LYS A 148 27.86 17.90 -14.27
CA LYS A 148 27.76 16.43 -14.22
C LYS A 148 26.32 15.98 -14.42
N SER A 149 25.96 15.67 -15.68
CA SER A 149 24.67 15.04 -16.02
C SER A 149 24.43 13.78 -15.20
N CYS A 150 23.31 13.71 -14.47
CA CYS A 150 22.97 12.51 -13.72
C CYS A 150 22.54 11.38 -14.67
N ARG A 151 22.86 10.13 -14.30
CA ARG A 151 22.47 8.92 -15.03
C ARG A 151 21.11 8.35 -14.63
N MET A 152 20.39 9.01 -13.71
CA MET A 152 19.08 8.52 -13.23
C MET A 152 18.09 8.35 -14.38
N GLU A 153 17.57 7.12 -14.47
CA GLU A 153 16.55 6.63 -15.39
C GLU A 153 15.24 6.31 -14.63
N GLN A 154 15.32 5.96 -13.36
CA GLN A 154 14.15 5.57 -12.57
C GLN A 154 14.19 6.25 -11.20
N LEU A 155 13.07 6.87 -10.83
CA LEU A 155 12.78 7.40 -9.50
C LEU A 155 11.46 6.78 -9.04
N LEU A 156 11.57 5.72 -8.25
CA LEU A 156 10.45 4.94 -7.73
C LEU A 156 10.28 5.24 -6.24
N GLY A 157 9.10 4.97 -5.68
CA GLY A 157 8.86 5.13 -4.25
C GLY A 157 7.42 5.48 -3.89
N ASN A 158 7.13 5.39 -2.60
CA ASN A 158 5.84 5.64 -2.00
C ASN A 158 5.99 6.49 -0.72
N THR A 159 4.92 7.17 -0.32
CA THR A 159 4.84 7.89 0.97
C THR A 159 3.64 7.38 1.77
N PRO A 160 3.69 6.15 2.33
CA PRO A 160 2.56 5.54 3.05
C PRO A 160 2.22 6.26 4.36
N ALA A 161 3.21 6.84 5.05
CA ALA A 161 2.99 7.77 6.16
C ALA A 161 2.24 9.06 5.75
N MET A 162 2.16 9.34 4.44
CA MET A 162 1.37 10.38 3.81
C MET A 162 0.25 9.77 2.93
N GLY A 163 -0.27 8.59 3.29
CA GLY A 163 -1.44 7.96 2.67
C GLY A 163 -1.36 7.73 1.16
N SER A 164 -0.16 7.64 0.57
CA SER A 164 0.04 7.64 -0.89
C SER A 164 1.05 6.60 -1.36
N GLU A 165 0.68 5.86 -2.41
CA GLU A 165 1.49 4.83 -3.07
C GLU A 165 2.57 5.39 -4.02
N ASN A 166 2.61 6.71 -4.20
CA ASN A 166 3.53 7.44 -5.07
C ASN A 166 4.40 8.43 -4.27
N LEU A 167 5.40 9.07 -4.91
CA LEU A 167 6.15 10.15 -4.26
C LEU A 167 5.42 11.49 -4.36
N ASN A 168 5.14 12.09 -3.21
CA ASN A 168 4.74 13.50 -3.11
C ASN A 168 5.93 14.43 -3.42
N LEU A 169 6.06 14.76 -4.70
CA LEU A 169 6.98 15.74 -5.26
C LEU A 169 6.21 17.02 -5.57
N ARG A 170 6.85 18.19 -5.41
CA ARG A 170 6.30 19.43 -5.97
C ARG A 170 6.68 19.59 -7.44
N SER A 171 5.87 20.38 -8.13
CA SER A 171 6.01 20.79 -9.52
C SER A 171 7.42 21.28 -9.87
N ASP A 172 7.95 22.23 -9.09
CA ASP A 172 9.29 22.80 -9.22
C ASP A 172 10.40 21.74 -9.06
N THR A 173 10.27 20.87 -8.07
CA THR A 173 11.13 19.69 -7.89
C THR A 173 11.08 18.81 -9.13
N LEU A 174 9.91 18.43 -9.66
CA LEU A 174 9.79 17.60 -10.86
C LEU A 174 10.42 18.25 -12.10
N VAL A 175 10.20 19.56 -12.32
CA VAL A 175 10.87 20.31 -13.37
C VAL A 175 12.39 20.28 -13.21
N ASN A 176 12.90 20.45 -11.99
CA ASN A 176 14.34 20.41 -11.71
C ASN A 176 14.94 18.99 -11.86
N LEU A 177 14.19 17.94 -11.57
CA LEU A 177 14.56 16.54 -11.83
C LEU A 177 14.73 16.30 -13.33
N LEU A 178 13.71 16.66 -14.14
CA LEU A 178 13.72 16.49 -15.59
C LEU A 178 14.85 17.29 -16.27
N LYS A 179 15.14 18.51 -15.78
CA LYS A 179 16.28 19.32 -16.23
C LYS A 179 17.64 18.66 -15.94
N ARG A 180 17.84 18.14 -14.72
CA ARG A 180 19.14 17.57 -14.26
C ARG A 180 19.39 16.14 -14.76
N CYS A 181 18.33 15.40 -15.06
CA CYS A 181 18.37 13.97 -15.36
C CYS A 181 17.76 13.72 -16.76
N PRO A 182 18.47 14.02 -17.86
CA PRO A 182 17.93 13.89 -19.22
C PRO A 182 17.70 12.44 -19.68
N ARG A 183 18.06 11.45 -18.84
CA ARG A 183 17.71 10.02 -19.02
C ARG A 183 16.48 9.61 -18.20
N LEU A 184 15.95 10.49 -17.35
CA LEU A 184 14.90 10.15 -16.40
C LEU A 184 13.64 9.71 -17.13
N ALA A 185 13.27 8.48 -16.84
CA ALA A 185 12.29 7.72 -17.57
C ALA A 185 11.07 7.42 -16.69
N VAL A 186 11.26 6.62 -15.65
CA VAL A 186 10.18 6.28 -14.71
C VAL A 186 10.25 7.23 -13.51
N VAL A 187 9.11 7.80 -13.14
CA VAL A 187 8.94 8.69 -11.98
C VAL A 187 7.59 8.36 -11.35
N MET A 188 7.58 7.71 -10.19
CA MET A 188 6.37 7.49 -9.40
C MET A 188 6.05 8.76 -8.62
N SER A 189 5.06 9.56 -9.06
CA SER A 189 4.71 10.81 -8.38
C SER A 189 3.26 11.21 -8.59
N THR A 190 2.69 11.84 -7.56
CA THR A 190 1.31 12.34 -7.53
C THR A 190 1.10 13.62 -8.35
N ASN A 191 2.10 14.49 -8.50
CA ASN A 191 1.94 15.79 -9.16
C ASN A 191 2.58 15.81 -10.57
N MET A 192 1.91 15.19 -11.55
CA MET A 192 2.34 15.27 -12.96
C MET A 192 1.75 16.48 -13.69
N GLU A 193 0.61 17.02 -13.22
CA GLU A 193 -0.12 18.15 -13.85
C GLU A 193 0.77 19.33 -14.22
N ALA A 194 1.60 19.80 -13.28
CA ALA A 194 2.39 21.00 -13.49
C ALA A 194 3.60 20.78 -14.42
N ALA A 195 3.91 19.53 -14.79
CA ALA A 195 4.78 19.24 -15.94
C ALA A 195 4.05 19.41 -17.29
N LEU A 196 2.72 19.48 -17.28
CA LEU A 196 1.86 19.76 -18.43
C LEU A 196 1.55 21.27 -18.52
N SER A 197 1.15 21.90 -17.40
CA SER A 197 0.87 23.34 -17.35
C SER A 197 2.13 24.20 -17.55
N SER A 198 3.33 23.63 -17.37
CA SER A 198 4.59 24.29 -17.71
C SER A 198 4.93 24.13 -19.20
N ASP A 199 4.59 25.13 -20.00
CA ASP A 199 4.94 25.25 -21.43
C ASP A 199 6.44 25.01 -21.72
N ALA A 200 7.34 25.35 -20.80
CA ALA A 200 8.76 25.05 -20.90
C ALA A 200 9.07 23.54 -20.74
N VAL A 201 8.35 22.84 -19.86
CA VAL A 201 8.42 21.37 -19.76
C VAL A 201 7.79 20.75 -20.99
N VAL A 202 6.62 21.20 -21.46
CA VAL A 202 5.97 20.70 -22.70
C VAL A 202 6.88 20.85 -23.93
N LYS A 203 7.63 21.96 -24.03
CA LYS A 203 8.60 22.20 -25.13
C LYS A 203 9.90 21.42 -25.00
N ALA A 204 10.37 21.14 -23.78
CA ALA A 204 11.41 20.14 -23.56
C ALA A 204 10.89 18.73 -23.86
N ALA A 205 9.61 18.48 -23.55
CA ALA A 205 9.00 17.18 -23.52
C ALA A 205 8.78 16.64 -24.94
N SER A 206 7.97 17.38 -25.72
CA SER A 206 7.63 17.11 -27.12
C SER A 206 8.84 16.92 -28.06
N LYS A 207 10.03 17.37 -27.65
CA LYS A 207 11.27 17.28 -28.46
C LYS A 207 12.29 16.28 -27.94
N ARG A 208 12.25 15.87 -26.67
CA ARG A 208 13.34 15.12 -26.02
C ARG A 208 12.93 14.13 -24.93
N LEU A 209 11.65 13.92 -24.66
CA LEU A 209 11.29 12.79 -23.80
C LEU A 209 11.81 11.48 -24.39
N PRO A 210 12.37 10.59 -23.55
CA PRO A 210 12.47 9.20 -23.93
C PRO A 210 11.05 8.59 -24.07
N VAL A 211 10.97 7.28 -24.31
CA VAL A 211 9.69 6.54 -24.44
C VAL A 211 8.66 6.67 -23.28
N PRO A 212 8.99 6.89 -21.99
CA PRO A 212 8.12 6.60 -20.84
C PRO A 212 7.23 7.77 -20.42
N PHE A 213 6.81 8.55 -21.42
CA PHE A 213 5.60 9.38 -21.37
C PHE A 213 4.51 8.85 -22.31
N ARG A 214 4.82 7.81 -23.12
CA ARG A 214 3.84 6.76 -23.45
C ARG A 214 3.60 5.89 -22.21
N ARG A 215 3.19 6.50 -21.10
CA ARG A 215 2.77 5.76 -19.93
C ARG A 215 1.37 5.25 -20.19
N LYS A 216 1.15 4.01 -19.77
CA LYS A 216 -0.18 3.49 -19.49
C LYS A 216 -0.78 4.13 -18.24
N GLU A 217 -0.05 4.98 -17.52
CA GLU A 217 -0.38 5.53 -16.20
C GLU A 217 -0.25 7.06 -16.17
N LEU A 218 -1.29 7.75 -15.71
CA LEU A 218 -1.35 9.20 -15.58
C LEU A 218 -2.01 9.58 -14.25
N PHE A 219 -1.37 10.50 -13.51
CA PHE A 219 -1.81 10.99 -12.20
C PHE A 219 -2.09 12.49 -12.33
N LEU A 220 -3.35 12.88 -12.18
CA LEU A 220 -3.83 14.26 -12.25
C LEU A 220 -4.49 14.62 -10.91
N GLY A 221 -4.07 15.72 -10.33
CA GLY A 221 -4.40 16.12 -8.98
C GLY A 221 -3.73 15.24 -7.93
N SER A 222 -3.87 15.59 -6.67
CA SER A 222 -3.23 14.83 -5.59
C SER A 222 -3.94 15.01 -4.27
N THR A 223 -4.11 13.90 -3.54
CA THR A 223 -4.71 13.87 -2.20
C THR A 223 -3.87 13.07 -1.20
N PHE A 224 -4.17 13.25 0.07
CA PHE A 224 -3.57 12.57 1.21
C PHE A 224 -4.69 12.19 2.19
N THR A 225 -4.94 10.90 2.39
CA THR A 225 -5.76 10.42 3.50
C THR A 225 -4.90 10.33 4.77
N HIS A 226 -5.23 11.17 5.76
CA HIS A 226 -4.66 11.12 7.11
C HIS A 226 -5.13 9.86 7.85
N HIS A 227 -4.40 9.40 8.89
CA HIS A 227 -4.75 8.18 9.62
C HIS A 227 -6.13 8.24 10.30
N THR A 228 -6.61 9.44 10.63
CA THR A 228 -7.98 9.70 11.14
C THR A 228 -9.04 9.74 10.03
N GLY A 229 -8.83 9.08 8.88
CA GLY A 229 -9.71 9.10 7.70
C GLY A 229 -9.83 10.45 6.96
N ILE A 230 -9.27 11.54 7.47
CA ILE A 230 -9.43 12.89 6.89
C ILE A 230 -8.64 12.98 5.56
N LEU A 231 -9.35 13.15 4.46
CA LEU A 231 -8.77 13.43 3.15
C LEU A 231 -8.44 14.91 2.98
N LEU A 232 -7.14 15.20 2.91
CA LEU A 232 -6.60 16.50 2.53
C LEU A 232 -6.33 16.51 1.01
N VAL A 233 -6.84 17.53 0.34
CA VAL A 233 -6.58 17.75 -1.10
C VAL A 233 -5.40 18.71 -1.26
N ILE A 234 -4.44 18.35 -2.10
CA ILE A 234 -3.17 19.07 -2.30
C ILE A 234 -3.15 19.76 -3.68
N SER A 235 -3.71 19.12 -4.71
CA SER A 235 -3.96 19.73 -6.03
C SER A 235 -5.19 19.09 -6.68
N THR A 236 -5.82 19.85 -7.57
CA THR A 236 -7.03 19.46 -8.32
C THR A 236 -6.87 19.75 -9.79
N THR A 237 -7.55 18.96 -10.62
CA THR A 237 -7.51 19.09 -12.08
C THR A 237 -8.79 19.74 -12.60
N SER A 238 -8.62 20.80 -13.40
CA SER A 238 -9.71 21.43 -14.18
C SER A 238 -10.14 20.55 -15.38
N ALA A 239 -11.30 20.86 -15.97
CA ALA A 239 -11.77 20.14 -17.16
C ALA A 239 -10.89 20.44 -18.39
N GLU A 240 -10.34 21.65 -18.44
CA GLU A 240 -9.45 22.19 -19.46
C GLU A 240 -8.06 21.52 -19.41
N GLU A 241 -7.49 21.35 -18.21
CA GLU A 241 -6.22 20.63 -18.04
C GLU A 241 -6.35 19.14 -18.34
N LEU A 242 -7.49 18.52 -18.01
CA LEU A 242 -7.77 17.13 -18.38
C LEU A 242 -7.92 16.95 -19.91
N GLU A 243 -8.46 17.96 -20.63
CA GLU A 243 -8.53 17.95 -22.10
C GLU A 243 -7.18 18.24 -22.77
N GLU A 244 -6.35 19.13 -22.20
CA GLU A 244 -4.94 19.29 -22.63
C GLU A 244 -4.17 17.99 -22.41
N ALA A 245 -4.29 17.37 -21.23
CA ALA A 245 -3.69 16.08 -20.95
C ALA A 245 -4.18 14.99 -21.93
N HIS A 246 -5.46 14.96 -22.29
CA HIS A 246 -5.99 13.98 -23.24
C HIS A 246 -5.32 14.10 -24.61
N ARG A 247 -5.05 15.33 -25.08
CA ARG A 247 -4.37 15.60 -26.35
C ARG A 247 -2.92 15.08 -26.40
N HIS A 248 -2.26 14.88 -25.25
CA HIS A 248 -0.91 14.28 -25.17
C HIS A 248 -0.91 12.81 -24.72
N PHE A 249 -1.95 12.35 -24.00
CA PHE A 249 -1.97 11.08 -23.27
C PHE A 249 -3.23 10.21 -23.52
N GLY A 250 -3.92 10.35 -24.65
CA GLY A 250 -5.07 9.51 -25.02
C GLY A 250 -4.81 7.98 -25.12
N GLU A 251 -3.56 7.54 -24.95
CA GLU A 251 -3.13 6.13 -24.88
C GLU A 251 -3.00 5.58 -23.44
N VAL A 252 -3.47 6.32 -22.42
CA VAL A 252 -3.45 5.91 -21.01
C VAL A 252 -4.44 4.78 -20.74
N GLU A 253 -4.02 3.82 -19.90
CA GLU A 253 -4.82 2.67 -19.45
C GLU A 253 -5.14 2.71 -17.94
N HIS A 254 -4.48 3.59 -17.19
CA HIS A 254 -4.59 3.80 -15.76
C HIS A 254 -4.60 5.31 -15.49
N LEU A 255 -5.75 5.85 -15.06
CA LEU A 255 -5.92 7.25 -14.70
C LEU A 255 -6.27 7.36 -13.22
N ASP A 256 -5.52 8.18 -12.48
CA ASP A 256 -5.86 8.66 -11.15
C ASP A 256 -6.15 10.17 -11.26
N LEU A 257 -7.33 10.60 -10.81
CA LEU A 257 -7.85 11.95 -11.03
C LEU A 257 -8.47 12.54 -9.77
N THR A 258 -7.94 13.68 -9.30
CA THR A 258 -8.58 14.52 -8.28
C THR A 258 -9.27 15.70 -8.94
N ALA A 259 -10.56 15.56 -9.25
CA ALA A 259 -11.33 16.57 -10.00
C ALA A 259 -11.90 17.67 -9.10
N GLU A 260 -11.82 18.93 -9.53
CA GLU A 260 -12.50 20.07 -8.86
C GLU A 260 -13.95 20.30 -9.30
N SER A 261 -14.39 19.63 -10.37
CA SER A 261 -15.73 19.81 -10.93
C SER A 261 -16.28 18.52 -11.55
N GLU A 262 -17.60 18.41 -11.60
CA GLU A 262 -18.29 17.27 -12.23
C GLU A 262 -18.06 17.25 -13.76
N SER A 263 -17.82 18.41 -14.37
CA SER A 263 -17.37 18.56 -15.76
C SER A 263 -16.04 17.84 -16.02
N ALA A 264 -15.05 18.00 -15.14
CA ALA A 264 -13.79 17.28 -15.24
C ALA A 264 -13.97 15.76 -15.05
N ILE A 265 -14.96 15.32 -14.26
CA ILE A 265 -15.28 13.89 -14.11
C ILE A 265 -15.90 13.35 -15.41
N GLY A 266 -16.91 14.00 -15.99
CA GLY A 266 -17.51 13.58 -17.26
C GLY A 266 -16.51 13.50 -18.42
N LYS A 267 -15.54 14.44 -18.47
CA LYS A 267 -14.44 14.44 -19.46
C LYS A 267 -13.59 13.17 -19.45
N VAL A 268 -13.57 12.39 -18.37
CA VAL A 268 -12.86 11.09 -18.31
C VAL A 268 -13.36 10.09 -19.34
N ALA A 269 -14.63 10.17 -19.76
CA ALA A 269 -15.21 9.30 -20.80
C ALA A 269 -14.48 9.38 -22.15
N SER A 270 -13.71 10.46 -22.41
CA SER A 270 -12.85 10.58 -23.59
C SER A 270 -11.66 9.60 -23.58
N TYR A 271 -11.18 9.17 -22.42
CA TYR A 271 -10.02 8.29 -22.25
C TYR A 271 -10.37 6.80 -22.48
N THR A 272 -10.91 6.49 -23.67
CA THR A 272 -11.43 5.17 -24.09
C THR A 272 -10.52 3.94 -23.90
N LYS A 273 -9.25 4.13 -23.54
CA LYS A 273 -8.28 3.06 -23.24
C LYS A 273 -8.09 2.79 -21.74
N VAL A 274 -8.67 3.61 -20.86
CA VAL A 274 -8.61 3.42 -19.41
C VAL A 274 -9.33 2.14 -18.99
N THR A 275 -8.61 1.34 -18.22
CA THR A 275 -9.04 0.08 -17.58
C THR A 275 -8.86 0.13 -16.06
N HIS A 276 -7.98 1.00 -15.56
CA HIS A 276 -7.79 1.25 -14.14
C HIS A 276 -8.12 2.72 -13.86
N LEU A 277 -9.18 2.98 -13.10
CA LEU A 277 -9.63 4.33 -12.80
C LEU A 277 -9.63 4.57 -11.29
N SER A 278 -9.11 5.71 -10.87
CA SER A 278 -9.30 6.28 -9.55
C SER A 278 -9.86 7.70 -9.71
N LEU A 279 -11.00 7.98 -9.09
CA LEU A 279 -11.65 9.29 -9.07
C LEU A 279 -11.75 9.79 -7.63
N VAL A 280 -11.35 11.04 -7.41
CA VAL A 280 -11.49 11.74 -6.13
C VAL A 280 -12.18 13.07 -6.38
N ALA A 281 -13.39 13.24 -5.86
CA ALA A 281 -14.15 14.48 -6.00
C ALA A 281 -13.73 15.52 -4.95
N SER A 282 -13.22 16.66 -5.41
CA SER A 282 -12.77 17.78 -4.57
C SER A 282 -13.71 19.00 -4.68
N LEU A 283 -15.02 18.78 -4.61
CA LEU A 283 -15.97 19.89 -4.61
C LEU A 283 -15.87 20.72 -3.30
N PRO A 284 -16.03 22.06 -3.31
CA PRO A 284 -15.75 22.90 -2.14
C PRO A 284 -16.73 22.80 -0.95
N LYS A 285 -17.87 22.13 -1.11
CA LYS A 285 -18.95 22.10 -0.08
C LYS A 285 -19.59 20.74 0.15
N ASP A 286 -19.63 19.88 -0.88
CA ASP A 286 -20.41 18.64 -0.87
C ASP A 286 -19.59 17.44 -1.41
N LYS A 287 -20.22 16.28 -1.49
CA LYS A 287 -19.76 15.14 -2.31
C LYS A 287 -20.24 15.34 -3.76
N CYS A 288 -19.57 14.73 -4.73
CA CYS A 288 -20.03 14.74 -6.12
C CYS A 288 -21.16 13.73 -6.32
N SER A 289 -22.17 14.09 -7.12
CA SER A 289 -23.23 13.15 -7.48
C SER A 289 -22.68 12.04 -8.37
N PHE A 290 -22.98 10.78 -8.04
CA PHE A 290 -22.61 9.64 -8.88
C PHE A 290 -23.27 9.72 -10.28
N GLU A 291 -24.52 10.18 -10.34
CA GLU A 291 -25.25 10.43 -11.59
C GLU A 291 -25.30 11.93 -11.96
N PRO A 292 -25.18 12.29 -13.25
CA PRO A 292 -25.03 11.41 -14.40
C PRO A 292 -23.57 11.00 -14.71
N HIS A 293 -22.59 11.79 -14.25
CA HIS A 293 -21.25 11.78 -14.84
C HIS A 293 -20.40 10.55 -14.55
N VAL A 294 -20.51 9.92 -13.36
CA VAL A 294 -19.78 8.67 -13.12
C VAL A 294 -20.41 7.54 -13.95
N THR A 295 -21.74 7.47 -14.02
CA THR A 295 -22.46 6.49 -14.87
C THR A 295 -22.10 6.63 -16.35
N GLU A 296 -21.96 7.86 -16.87
CA GLU A 296 -21.44 8.14 -18.23
C GLU A 296 -20.04 7.54 -18.42
N VAL A 297 -19.10 7.83 -17.50
CA VAL A 297 -17.73 7.31 -17.53
C VAL A 297 -17.68 5.78 -17.45
N LEU A 298 -18.46 5.16 -16.56
CA LEU A 298 -18.54 3.70 -16.42
C LEU A 298 -19.13 3.04 -17.68
N SER A 299 -20.03 3.72 -18.41
CA SER A 299 -20.57 3.21 -19.67
C SER A 299 -19.60 3.30 -20.85
N ALA A 300 -18.64 4.24 -20.80
CA ALA A 300 -17.65 4.48 -21.84
C ALA A 300 -16.37 3.63 -21.72
N LEU A 301 -16.05 3.14 -20.51
CA LEU A 301 -14.79 2.49 -20.18
C LEU A 301 -14.94 1.01 -19.87
N ARG A 302 -13.90 0.22 -20.17
CA ARG A 302 -13.89 -1.24 -19.92
C ARG A 302 -13.05 -1.53 -18.68
N LEU A 303 -13.55 -1.11 -17.53
CA LEU A 303 -12.79 -1.12 -16.28
C LEU A 303 -12.56 -2.53 -15.71
N VAL A 304 -11.36 -2.69 -15.19
CA VAL A 304 -10.84 -3.83 -14.42
C VAL A 304 -10.52 -3.39 -12.98
N HIS A 305 -10.23 -2.11 -12.77
CA HIS A 305 -10.03 -1.51 -11.45
C HIS A 305 -10.78 -0.17 -11.38
N LEU A 306 -11.57 0.02 -10.31
CA LEU A 306 -12.30 1.24 -10.03
C LEU A 306 -12.10 1.66 -8.58
N SER A 307 -11.69 2.90 -8.35
CA SER A 307 -11.63 3.55 -7.04
C SER A 307 -12.44 4.85 -7.08
N LEU A 308 -13.39 5.02 -6.17
CA LEU A 308 -14.24 6.20 -6.02
C LEU A 308 -14.05 6.80 -4.63
N LYS A 309 -13.76 8.11 -4.57
CA LYS A 309 -13.69 8.87 -3.31
C LYS A 309 -14.52 10.15 -3.34
N ARG A 310 -15.25 10.40 -2.24
CA ARG A 310 -16.16 11.56 -2.02
C ARG A 310 -17.34 11.67 -3.01
N PHE A 311 -17.97 10.56 -3.34
CA PHE A 311 -19.22 10.52 -4.13
C PHE A 311 -20.44 10.26 -3.24
N CYS A 312 -21.60 10.81 -3.60
CA CYS A 312 -22.89 10.48 -2.99
C CYS A 312 -23.84 9.84 -4.02
N GLY A 313 -24.79 9.03 -3.55
CA GLY A 313 -25.69 8.27 -4.41
C GLY A 313 -24.99 7.16 -5.20
N VAL A 314 -23.95 6.54 -4.64
CA VAL A 314 -23.18 5.49 -5.32
C VAL A 314 -24.02 4.22 -5.37
N LYS A 315 -24.36 3.76 -6.58
CA LYS A 315 -25.19 2.56 -6.81
C LYS A 315 -24.31 1.38 -7.20
N LEU A 316 -24.27 0.37 -6.35
CA LEU A 316 -23.48 -0.85 -6.58
C LEU A 316 -24.02 -1.65 -7.76
N SER A 317 -25.34 -1.66 -7.95
CA SER A 317 -25.97 -2.30 -9.12
C SER A 317 -25.51 -1.70 -10.45
N VAL A 318 -25.36 -0.37 -10.53
CA VAL A 318 -24.88 0.32 -11.74
C VAL A 318 -23.41 -0.01 -12.02
N ILE A 319 -22.57 -0.05 -10.98
CA ILE A 319 -21.16 -0.43 -11.10
C ILE A 319 -21.02 -1.88 -11.59
N ALA A 320 -21.72 -2.84 -10.99
CA ALA A 320 -21.66 -4.25 -11.39
C ALA A 320 -22.11 -4.46 -12.85
N ASN A 321 -23.25 -3.85 -13.24
CA ASN A 321 -23.81 -4.01 -14.57
C ASN A 321 -22.97 -3.36 -15.68
N LEU A 322 -22.34 -2.21 -15.42
CA LEU A 322 -21.50 -1.52 -16.41
C LEU A 322 -20.06 -2.05 -16.44
N CYS A 323 -19.54 -2.55 -15.32
CA CYS A 323 -18.16 -3.07 -15.19
C CYS A 323 -18.12 -4.58 -14.86
N PRO A 324 -18.67 -5.49 -15.69
CA PRO A 324 -18.70 -6.93 -15.41
C PRO A 324 -17.32 -7.61 -15.41
N HIS A 325 -16.25 -6.89 -15.77
CA HIS A 325 -14.86 -7.35 -15.74
C HIS A 325 -14.05 -6.81 -14.54
N LEU A 326 -14.70 -6.16 -13.59
CA LEU A 326 -14.06 -5.52 -12.45
C LEU A 326 -13.41 -6.55 -11.51
N LYS A 327 -12.11 -6.39 -11.27
CA LYS A 327 -11.28 -7.15 -10.32
C LYS A 327 -11.01 -6.40 -9.03
N PHE A 328 -10.94 -5.07 -9.08
CA PHE A 328 -10.75 -4.21 -7.91
C PHE A 328 -11.88 -3.17 -7.82
N LEU A 329 -12.49 -3.07 -6.64
CA LEU A 329 -13.46 -2.02 -6.30
C LEU A 329 -13.03 -1.35 -5.00
N GLY A 330 -12.79 -0.04 -5.04
CA GLY A 330 -12.56 0.81 -3.88
C GLY A 330 -13.64 1.89 -3.77
N ILE A 331 -14.31 1.97 -2.62
CA ILE A 331 -15.31 3.01 -2.33
C ILE A 331 -14.99 3.59 -0.95
N SER A 332 -14.54 4.84 -0.89
CA SER A 332 -14.04 5.46 0.36
C SER A 332 -14.52 6.91 0.51
N MET A 333 -14.95 7.31 1.70
CA MET A 333 -15.66 8.56 2.01
C MET A 333 -16.92 8.84 1.15
N CYS A 334 -17.52 7.80 0.57
CA CYS A 334 -18.72 7.92 -0.24
C CYS A 334 -20.00 7.69 0.61
N ASP A 335 -21.16 8.06 0.06
CA ASP A 335 -22.46 7.51 0.49
C ASP A 335 -22.92 6.51 -0.58
N VAL A 336 -23.14 5.27 -0.17
CA VAL A 336 -23.72 4.23 -1.01
C VAL A 336 -25.23 4.27 -0.86
N ASP A 337 -25.95 4.31 -1.98
CA ASP A 337 -27.42 4.32 -1.94
C ASP A 337 -27.93 3.02 -1.33
N GLY A 338 -29.01 3.13 -0.54
CA GLY A 338 -29.66 1.99 0.10
C GLY A 338 -30.50 1.17 -0.87
N GLU A 339 -29.86 0.57 -1.88
CA GLU A 339 -30.48 -0.34 -2.83
C GLU A 339 -31.04 -1.56 -2.08
N GLU A 340 -32.37 -1.70 -2.02
CA GLU A 340 -33.04 -2.79 -1.28
C GLU A 340 -32.66 -4.16 -1.88
N ASP A 341 -32.66 -4.25 -3.22
CA ASP A 341 -32.11 -5.36 -3.99
C ASP A 341 -30.73 -5.01 -4.57
N VAL A 342 -29.67 -5.24 -3.78
CA VAL A 342 -28.30 -5.39 -4.31
C VAL A 342 -28.20 -6.74 -5.05
N ALA A 343 -28.97 -6.90 -6.12
CA ALA A 343 -28.89 -8.04 -7.06
C ALA A 343 -27.68 -7.92 -8.01
N ALA A 344 -26.55 -7.46 -7.45
CA ALA A 344 -25.40 -6.91 -8.15
C ALA A 344 -24.21 -7.85 -7.99
N ASP A 345 -24.20 -8.95 -8.75
CA ASP A 345 -23.09 -9.91 -8.70
C ASP A 345 -21.79 -9.28 -9.19
N PHE A 346 -20.72 -9.48 -8.43
CA PHE A 346 -19.36 -9.07 -8.74
C PHE A 346 -18.48 -10.31 -9.01
N PRO A 347 -18.77 -11.12 -10.06
CA PRO A 347 -18.24 -12.48 -10.22
C PRO A 347 -16.73 -12.55 -10.49
N ASN A 348 -16.11 -11.43 -10.89
CA ASN A 348 -14.68 -11.33 -11.20
C ASN A 348 -13.87 -10.57 -10.13
N LEU A 349 -14.51 -10.14 -9.03
CA LEU A 349 -13.89 -9.25 -8.05
C LEU A 349 -12.95 -10.02 -7.12
N GLU A 350 -11.69 -9.59 -7.11
CA GLU A 350 -10.59 -10.20 -6.35
C GLU A 350 -10.15 -9.31 -5.17
N HIS A 351 -10.35 -7.99 -5.26
CA HIS A 351 -10.05 -7.02 -4.18
C HIS A 351 -11.23 -6.07 -3.95
N LEU A 352 -11.62 -5.89 -2.69
CA LEU A 352 -12.68 -4.98 -2.25
C LEU A 352 -12.17 -4.08 -1.12
N ARG A 353 -12.21 -2.76 -1.33
CA ARG A 353 -11.88 -1.73 -0.33
C ARG A 353 -13.11 -0.88 -0.02
N LEU A 354 -13.51 -0.82 1.25
CA LEU A 354 -14.70 -0.10 1.71
C LEU A 354 -14.40 0.82 2.89
N GLY A 355 -14.51 2.13 2.68
CA GLY A 355 -14.31 3.20 3.67
C GLY A 355 -15.49 4.17 3.70
N CYS A 356 -16.71 3.65 3.63
CA CYS A 356 -17.92 4.42 3.37
C CYS A 356 -19.05 4.05 4.33
N ALA A 357 -19.92 5.01 4.64
CA ALA A 357 -21.16 4.73 5.36
C ALA A 357 -22.05 3.82 4.49
N MET A 358 -22.39 2.64 5.04
CA MET A 358 -23.23 1.63 4.40
C MET A 358 -24.02 0.90 5.50
N LYS A 359 -25.24 0.45 5.20
CA LYS A 359 -26.03 -0.39 6.12
C LYS A 359 -25.45 -1.81 6.16
N ASP A 360 -25.44 -2.44 7.33
CA ASP A 360 -25.02 -3.84 7.54
C ASP A 360 -25.63 -4.80 6.51
N GLU A 361 -26.93 -4.67 6.24
CA GLU A 361 -27.63 -5.52 5.26
C GLU A 361 -27.04 -5.40 3.85
N SER A 362 -26.77 -4.17 3.40
CA SER A 362 -26.13 -3.90 2.10
C SER A 362 -24.67 -4.38 2.08
N PHE A 363 -23.95 -4.24 3.19
CA PHE A 363 -22.58 -4.72 3.35
C PHE A 363 -22.48 -6.25 3.27
N PHE A 364 -23.31 -6.97 4.02
CA PHE A 364 -23.34 -8.44 3.98
C PHE A 364 -23.99 -9.00 2.70
N LYS A 365 -24.87 -8.25 2.01
CA LYS A 365 -25.28 -8.58 0.63
C LYS A 365 -24.08 -8.47 -0.31
N LEU A 366 -23.38 -7.33 -0.33
CA LEU A 366 -22.20 -7.11 -1.17
C LEU A 366 -21.10 -8.18 -0.97
N LEU A 367 -20.79 -8.55 0.28
CA LEU A 367 -19.82 -9.60 0.57
C LEU A 367 -20.23 -10.98 -0.02
N ARG A 368 -21.53 -11.31 -0.01
CA ARG A 368 -22.05 -12.55 -0.65
C ARG A 368 -22.00 -12.48 -2.17
N SER A 369 -22.16 -11.29 -2.75
CA SER A 369 -22.05 -11.03 -4.20
C SER A 369 -20.61 -11.09 -4.75
N CYS A 370 -19.59 -11.29 -3.91
CA CYS A 370 -18.17 -11.31 -4.28
C CYS A 370 -17.51 -12.70 -4.08
N PRO A 371 -17.95 -13.77 -4.78
CA PRO A 371 -17.48 -15.14 -4.53
C PRO A 371 -16.00 -15.39 -4.87
N GLY A 372 -15.37 -14.51 -5.66
CA GLY A 372 -13.95 -14.58 -6.03
C GLY A 372 -13.00 -13.81 -5.12
N LEU A 373 -13.49 -13.19 -4.04
CA LEU A 373 -12.76 -12.21 -3.25
C LEU A 373 -11.52 -12.81 -2.55
N ARG A 374 -10.36 -12.17 -2.72
CA ARG A 374 -9.08 -12.56 -2.13
C ARG A 374 -8.52 -11.55 -1.13
N GLU A 375 -8.80 -10.27 -1.36
CA GLU A 375 -8.28 -9.17 -0.54
C GLU A 375 -9.45 -8.29 -0.09
N LEU A 376 -9.65 -8.16 1.22
CA LEU A 376 -10.67 -7.29 1.84
C LEU A 376 -9.98 -6.21 2.68
N ASP A 377 -10.33 -4.95 2.44
CA ASP A 377 -9.71 -3.78 3.06
C ASP A 377 -10.80 -2.82 3.59
N LEU A 378 -11.03 -2.82 4.91
CA LEU A 378 -12.05 -2.00 5.56
C LEU A 378 -11.41 -0.72 6.11
N GLU A 379 -11.94 0.45 5.73
CA GLU A 379 -11.47 1.79 6.10
C GLU A 379 -12.54 2.60 6.86
N TRP A 380 -13.34 1.93 7.69
CA TRP A 380 -14.37 2.57 8.52
C TRP A 380 -14.58 1.77 9.80
N ASP A 381 -14.74 2.48 10.92
CA ASP A 381 -14.84 1.87 12.25
C ASP A 381 -16.08 0.97 12.33
N GLU A 382 -17.26 1.47 11.96
CA GLU A 382 -18.50 0.69 11.96
C GLU A 382 -18.50 -0.48 10.95
N LEU A 383 -17.80 -0.39 9.82
CA LEU A 383 -17.67 -1.53 8.88
C LEU A 383 -16.77 -2.61 9.46
N THR A 384 -15.69 -2.22 10.14
CA THR A 384 -14.77 -3.13 10.84
C THR A 384 -15.49 -3.84 11.98
N THR A 385 -16.21 -3.07 12.82
CA THR A 385 -17.05 -3.62 13.90
C THR A 385 -18.11 -4.56 13.33
N ALA A 386 -18.88 -4.15 12.32
CA ALA A 386 -19.88 -5.02 11.68
C ALA A 386 -19.24 -6.30 11.15
N PHE A 387 -18.10 -6.25 10.47
CA PHE A 387 -17.43 -7.44 9.94
C PHE A 387 -17.01 -8.44 11.03
N VAL A 388 -16.46 -7.96 12.15
CA VAL A 388 -16.02 -8.79 13.28
C VAL A 388 -17.22 -9.35 14.06
N VAL A 389 -18.24 -8.54 14.30
CA VAL A 389 -19.48 -8.94 14.99
C VAL A 389 -20.34 -9.89 14.13
N GLY A 390 -20.30 -9.73 12.81
CA GLY A 390 -21.18 -10.41 11.88
C GLY A 390 -22.58 -9.79 11.79
N PRO A 391 -23.44 -10.34 10.90
CA PRO A 391 -24.78 -9.82 10.69
C PRO A 391 -25.69 -10.01 11.91
N PRO A 392 -26.56 -9.03 12.23
CA PRO A 392 -27.80 -9.29 12.96
C PRO A 392 -28.56 -10.51 12.40
N GLU A 393 -29.15 -11.32 13.29
CA GLU A 393 -29.81 -12.60 12.95
C GLU A 393 -30.84 -12.48 11.80
N SER A 394 -31.51 -11.32 11.71
CA SER A 394 -32.47 -10.98 10.65
C SER A 394 -31.90 -10.94 9.23
N TYR A 395 -30.57 -10.84 9.07
CA TYR A 395 -29.89 -10.78 7.77
C TYR A 395 -29.22 -12.11 7.37
N GLY A 396 -29.49 -13.19 8.11
CA GLY A 396 -29.00 -14.54 7.83
C GLY A 396 -27.52 -14.77 8.16
N GLU A 397 -27.02 -15.96 7.82
CA GLU A 397 -25.67 -16.42 8.19
C GLU A 397 -24.53 -15.50 7.70
N ARG A 398 -23.46 -15.40 8.49
CA ARG A 398 -22.25 -14.63 8.14
C ARG A 398 -21.67 -15.14 6.81
N PRO A 399 -21.30 -14.26 5.85
CA PRO A 399 -20.78 -14.71 4.55
C PRO A 399 -19.49 -15.51 4.71
N ARG A 400 -19.42 -16.72 4.14
CA ARG A 400 -18.20 -17.52 4.12
C ARG A 400 -17.32 -17.08 2.94
N LEU A 401 -16.26 -16.36 3.25
CA LEU A 401 -15.30 -15.78 2.31
C LEU A 401 -14.15 -16.76 2.08
N GLU A 402 -14.48 -17.90 1.47
CA GLU A 402 -13.61 -19.09 1.28
C GLU A 402 -12.27 -18.81 0.59
N HIS A 403 -12.11 -17.66 -0.07
CA HIS A 403 -10.95 -17.29 -0.88
C HIS A 403 -10.18 -16.07 -0.38
N VAL A 404 -10.61 -15.43 0.73
CA VAL A 404 -9.89 -14.27 1.28
C VAL A 404 -8.56 -14.72 1.88
N GLU A 405 -7.47 -14.36 1.21
CA GLU A 405 -6.08 -14.60 1.61
C GLU A 405 -5.54 -13.47 2.49
N ARG A 406 -6.08 -12.25 2.35
CA ARG A 406 -5.61 -11.05 3.05
C ARG A 406 -6.77 -10.20 3.57
N LEU A 407 -6.71 -9.87 4.85
CA LEU A 407 -7.63 -8.97 5.51
C LEU A 407 -6.87 -7.74 6.00
N THR A 408 -7.40 -6.54 5.74
CA THR A 408 -6.95 -5.30 6.35
C THR A 408 -8.11 -4.62 7.06
N LEU A 409 -7.92 -4.31 8.34
CA LEU A 409 -8.90 -3.65 9.21
C LEU A 409 -8.31 -2.31 9.65
N ARG A 410 -8.75 -1.20 9.05
CA ARG A 410 -8.38 0.15 9.48
C ARG A 410 -9.50 0.70 10.36
N THR A 411 -9.26 0.72 11.68
CA THR A 411 -10.20 1.18 12.69
C THR A 411 -9.48 2.01 13.75
N ASN A 412 -9.98 3.24 13.98
CA ASN A 412 -9.55 4.09 15.08
C ASN A 412 -10.34 3.78 16.37
N CYS A 413 -11.47 3.07 16.27
CA CYS A 413 -12.17 2.54 17.43
C CYS A 413 -11.35 1.46 18.14
N ASP A 414 -11.19 1.69 19.44
CA ASP A 414 -11.10 0.65 20.46
C ASP A 414 -12.31 -0.28 20.31
N VAL A 415 -12.07 -1.58 20.10
CA VAL A 415 -13.12 -2.54 19.72
C VAL A 415 -14.03 -2.86 20.91
N GLU A 416 -13.50 -2.91 22.14
CA GLU A 416 -14.33 -3.04 23.34
C GLU A 416 -15.29 -1.84 23.49
N SER A 417 -14.83 -0.63 23.13
CA SER A 417 -15.61 0.61 23.23
C SER A 417 -16.72 0.73 22.17
N GLY A 418 -16.54 0.11 21.01
CA GLY A 418 -17.54 0.08 19.93
C GLY A 418 -18.61 -1.01 20.10
N LEU A 419 -18.34 -2.02 20.92
CA LEU A 419 -19.28 -3.09 21.24
C LEU A 419 -20.20 -2.67 22.40
N ASP A 420 -21.51 -2.96 22.29
CA ASP A 420 -22.34 -3.02 23.49
C ASP A 420 -21.77 -4.08 24.43
N THR A 421 -21.66 -3.76 25.73
CA THR A 421 -20.79 -4.39 26.75
C THR A 421 -21.23 -5.80 27.19
N ARG A 422 -21.90 -6.51 26.28
CA ARG A 422 -22.52 -7.83 26.41
C ARG A 422 -22.02 -8.82 25.36
N ARG A 423 -21.22 -8.38 24.38
CA ARG A 423 -20.59 -9.26 23.38
C ARG A 423 -19.24 -9.75 23.86
N ASP A 424 -18.88 -10.95 23.41
CA ASP A 424 -17.66 -11.66 23.74
C ASP A 424 -16.73 -11.56 22.52
N LEU A 425 -15.85 -10.55 22.51
CA LEU A 425 -15.01 -10.22 21.34
C LEU A 425 -14.15 -11.40 20.85
N PRO A 426 -13.47 -12.18 21.72
CA PRO A 426 -12.81 -13.43 21.31
C PRO A 426 -13.73 -14.40 20.55
N SER A 427 -14.98 -14.56 20.98
CA SER A 427 -15.97 -15.43 20.32
C SER A 427 -16.42 -14.87 18.96
N ASP A 428 -16.66 -13.55 18.87
CA ASP A 428 -16.97 -12.88 17.60
C ASP A 428 -15.77 -12.94 16.62
N LEU A 429 -14.53 -12.90 17.12
CA LEU A 429 -13.31 -13.07 16.32
C LEU A 429 -13.11 -14.51 15.83
N ASP A 430 -13.31 -15.53 16.67
CA ASP A 430 -13.30 -16.94 16.26
C ASP A 430 -14.33 -17.22 15.15
N LEU A 431 -15.55 -16.67 15.29
CA LEU A 431 -16.60 -16.74 14.27
C LEU A 431 -16.22 -15.97 12.99
N THR A 432 -15.43 -14.90 13.10
CA THR A 432 -14.86 -14.19 11.95
C THR A 432 -13.87 -15.10 11.21
N LEU A 433 -12.89 -15.66 11.92
CA LEU A 433 -11.83 -16.51 11.36
C LEU A 433 -12.40 -17.79 10.70
N ALA A 434 -13.41 -18.41 11.30
CA ALA A 434 -14.14 -19.55 10.73
C ALA A 434 -14.84 -19.25 9.38
N CYS A 435 -15.04 -17.97 9.07
CA CYS A 435 -15.61 -17.48 7.81
C CYS A 435 -14.56 -17.01 6.79
N VAL A 436 -13.27 -16.94 7.14
CA VAL A 436 -12.14 -16.63 6.23
C VAL A 436 -11.07 -17.75 6.25
N PRO A 437 -11.42 -19.02 5.96
CA PRO A 437 -10.53 -20.17 6.17
C PRO A 437 -9.27 -20.22 5.28
N SER A 438 -9.14 -19.32 4.29
CA SER A 438 -7.94 -19.17 3.44
C SER A 438 -7.02 -18.03 3.89
N LEU A 439 -7.32 -17.36 5.00
CA LEU A 439 -6.61 -16.17 5.47
C LEU A 439 -5.16 -16.48 5.84
N GLN A 440 -4.22 -15.74 5.23
CA GLN A 440 -2.78 -15.88 5.44
C GLN A 440 -2.15 -14.65 6.09
N ARG A 441 -2.80 -13.47 5.99
CA ARG A 441 -2.26 -12.20 6.45
C ARG A 441 -3.37 -11.29 6.99
N VAL A 442 -3.23 -10.86 8.25
CA VAL A 442 -4.00 -9.76 8.82
C VAL A 442 -3.10 -8.52 8.93
N ARG A 443 -3.65 -7.35 8.60
CA ARG A 443 -3.08 -6.04 8.88
C ARG A 443 -4.12 -5.22 9.62
N SER A 444 -3.74 -4.60 10.74
CA SER A 444 -4.59 -3.66 11.46
C SER A 444 -3.79 -2.45 11.93
N ASP A 445 -4.40 -1.26 11.96
CA ASP A 445 -3.82 -0.08 12.62
C ASP A 445 -4.17 -0.02 14.12
N SER A 446 -5.37 -0.47 14.52
CA SER A 446 -5.78 -0.67 15.92
C SER A 446 -4.78 -1.50 16.73
N TYR A 447 -4.71 -1.19 18.02
CA TYR A 447 -3.77 -1.80 18.96
C TYR A 447 -4.33 -3.08 19.58
N GLU A 448 -5.60 -3.14 20.02
CA GLU A 448 -6.15 -4.34 20.66
C GLU A 448 -6.09 -5.58 19.76
N ILE A 449 -6.49 -5.42 18.49
CA ILE A 449 -6.48 -6.47 17.46
C ILE A 449 -5.08 -7.08 17.28
N ARG A 450 -4.02 -6.34 17.63
CA ARG A 450 -2.62 -6.82 17.61
C ARG A 450 -2.13 -7.38 18.95
N THR A 451 -2.80 -7.03 20.05
CA THR A 451 -2.39 -7.48 21.39
C THR A 451 -3.06 -8.76 21.83
N GLU A 452 -4.31 -9.04 21.43
CA GLU A 452 -4.97 -10.31 21.79
C GLU A 452 -4.19 -11.51 21.21
N GLU A 453 -3.81 -11.44 19.92
CA GLU A 453 -2.94 -12.45 19.28
C GLU A 453 -1.50 -12.51 19.87
N LYS A 454 -1.12 -11.52 20.69
CA LYS A 454 0.16 -11.47 21.42
C LYS A 454 0.06 -11.89 22.89
N VAL A 455 -1.10 -12.25 23.42
CA VAL A 455 -1.19 -12.76 24.81
C VAL A 455 -0.42 -14.09 24.97
N GLU A 456 -0.18 -14.83 23.88
CA GLU A 456 0.69 -16.03 23.87
C GLU A 456 2.17 -15.78 23.46
N SER A 457 2.60 -14.55 23.09
CA SER A 457 4.02 -14.28 22.80
C SER A 457 4.51 -12.88 23.21
N GLU A 458 5.59 -12.84 23.99
CA GLU A 458 5.92 -11.69 24.84
C GLU A 458 6.27 -10.36 24.12
N ARG A 459 5.71 -9.28 24.68
CA ARG A 459 6.31 -7.96 25.00
C ARG A 459 7.00 -7.08 23.93
N GLU A 460 6.80 -5.77 24.14
CA GLU A 460 7.60 -4.63 23.67
C GLU A 460 7.84 -4.47 22.15
N ALA A 461 6.91 -3.78 21.49
CA ALA A 461 7.18 -2.94 20.32
C ALA A 461 6.31 -1.67 20.36
N GLY A 462 6.82 -0.55 19.85
CA GLY A 462 6.07 0.72 19.78
C GLY A 462 5.05 0.77 18.63
N PRO A 463 4.36 1.92 18.43
CA PRO A 463 3.36 2.08 17.38
C PRO A 463 4.01 2.08 15.99
N THR A 464 4.01 0.91 15.34
CA THR A 464 4.35 0.69 13.93
C THR A 464 3.38 -0.37 13.40
N THR A 465 3.18 -0.45 12.08
CA THR A 465 2.20 -1.37 11.46
C THR A 465 2.61 -2.83 11.68
N ALA A 466 2.00 -3.49 12.66
CA ALA A 466 2.18 -4.92 12.85
C ALA A 466 1.48 -5.66 11.70
N ILE A 467 2.26 -6.49 11.00
CA ILE A 467 1.74 -7.55 10.15
C ILE A 467 1.70 -8.77 11.06
N ILE A 468 0.51 -9.35 11.26
CA ILE A 468 0.38 -10.55 12.09
C ILE A 468 0.49 -11.78 11.20
N GLY A 469 1.44 -12.66 11.54
CA GLY A 469 1.83 -13.82 10.75
C GLY A 469 1.33 -15.11 11.39
N PHE A 470 0.22 -15.63 10.86
CA PHE A 470 -0.45 -16.84 11.33
C PHE A 470 0.34 -18.12 10.97
N GLU A 471 1.55 -18.31 11.52
CA GLU A 471 2.35 -19.52 11.27
C GLU A 471 2.06 -20.69 12.24
N SER A 472 1.34 -20.46 13.35
CA SER A 472 1.09 -21.48 14.39
C SER A 472 -0.19 -22.30 14.19
N TRP A 473 -1.23 -21.78 13.54
CA TRP A 473 -2.58 -22.38 13.54
C TRP A 473 -2.82 -23.45 12.46
N LYS A 474 -1.97 -24.49 12.44
CA LYS A 474 -2.26 -25.74 11.70
C LYS A 474 -3.11 -26.66 12.56
N GLY A 475 -4.43 -26.48 12.50
CA GLY A 475 -5.39 -27.27 13.27
C GLY A 475 -5.23 -28.78 13.06
N GLU A 476 -4.80 -29.49 14.11
CA GLU A 476 -4.85 -30.95 14.15
C GLU A 476 -6.32 -31.39 14.14
N LYS A 477 -6.65 -32.38 13.30
CA LYS A 477 -8.00 -32.94 13.29
C LYS A 477 -8.23 -33.68 14.61
N PRO A 478 -9.35 -33.44 15.34
CA PRO A 478 -9.63 -34.17 16.56
C PRO A 478 -9.78 -35.66 16.24
N VAL A 479 -8.93 -36.49 16.84
CA VAL A 479 -9.02 -37.94 16.75
C VAL A 479 -10.30 -38.39 17.46
N SER A 480 -11.13 -39.15 16.76
CA SER A 480 -12.39 -39.66 17.31
C SER A 480 -12.12 -40.63 18.45
N ALA A 481 -12.39 -40.20 19.69
CA ALA A 481 -12.29 -41.06 20.87
C ALA A 481 -13.36 -42.16 20.85
N GLU A 482 -12.92 -43.42 20.86
CA GLU A 482 -13.81 -44.58 20.97
C GLU A 482 -14.46 -44.64 22.36
N LYS A 483 -15.71 -45.11 22.43
CA LYS A 483 -16.38 -45.36 23.71
C LYS A 483 -15.83 -46.64 24.34
N PRO A 484 -15.38 -46.63 25.60
CA PRO A 484 -15.13 -47.86 26.33
C PRO A 484 -16.46 -48.56 26.69
N GLU A 485 -16.59 -49.83 26.32
CA GLU A 485 -17.77 -50.63 26.67
C GLU A 485 -17.72 -51.18 28.11
N ASN A 486 -18.91 -51.53 28.59
CA ASN A 486 -19.22 -52.16 29.87
C ASN A 486 -18.19 -53.14 30.46
N ARG A 487 -18.01 -53.07 31.79
CA ARG A 487 -17.81 -54.30 32.59
C ARG A 487 -18.53 -54.28 33.94
N GLN A 488 -19.38 -55.29 34.11
CA GLN A 488 -19.89 -55.83 35.39
C GLN A 488 -18.69 -56.43 36.19
N GLN A 489 -18.69 -56.71 37.50
CA GLN A 489 -19.63 -56.63 38.65
C GLN A 489 -18.76 -56.73 39.95
N LEU A 490 -19.17 -56.95 41.22
CA LEU A 490 -20.39 -57.32 41.98
C LEU A 490 -20.15 -56.97 43.49
N HIS A 491 -21.15 -57.21 44.37
CA HIS A 491 -21.07 -57.28 45.86
C HIS A 491 -20.75 -55.98 46.66
N GLU A 492 -21.20 -55.79 47.92
CA GLU A 492 -22.48 -56.15 48.59
C GLU A 492 -22.61 -55.43 49.96
N ALA A 493 -23.85 -55.32 50.50
CA ALA A 493 -24.25 -55.04 51.90
C ALA A 493 -23.82 -53.70 52.57
N GLY A 494 -24.69 -53.10 53.40
CA GLY A 494 -24.28 -51.91 54.20
C GLY A 494 -25.32 -51.00 54.91
N GLU A 495 -26.61 -51.33 54.97
CA GLU A 495 -27.55 -50.63 55.89
C GLU A 495 -27.47 -51.21 57.33
N PRO A 496 -27.99 -50.56 58.42
CA PRO A 496 -28.91 -49.39 58.47
C PRO A 496 -28.55 -48.32 59.55
N HIS A 497 -29.54 -47.45 59.87
CA HIS A 497 -29.69 -46.63 61.13
C HIS A 497 -28.88 -45.31 61.23
N GLN A 498 -29.34 -44.24 61.91
CA GLN A 498 -30.65 -43.96 62.56
C GLN A 498 -30.98 -42.44 62.60
N ARG A 499 -32.17 -42.09 63.13
CA ARG A 499 -32.70 -40.72 63.29
C ARG A 499 -31.93 -39.88 64.34
N SER A 500 -31.96 -38.55 64.22
CA SER A 500 -32.46 -37.67 65.31
C SER A 500 -32.60 -36.18 64.90
N VAL A 501 -33.78 -35.61 65.20
CA VAL A 501 -34.15 -34.17 65.27
C VAL A 501 -33.84 -33.33 64.03
#